data_AF-A0A3D2ESX5-F1
#
_entry.id   AF-A0A3D2ESX5-F1
#
_cell.length_a   1.000
_cell.length_b   1.000
_cell.length_c   1.000
_cell.angle_alpha   90.00
_cell.angle_beta   90.00
_cell.angle_gamma   90.00
#
_symmetry.space_group_name_H-M   'P 1'
#
loop_
_entity.id
_entity.type
_entity.pdbx_description
1 polymer ?
#
loop_
_entity_poly.entity_id
_entity_poly.type
_entity_poly.pdbx_seq_one_letter_code
_entity_poly.pdbx_strand_id
1 'polypeptide(L)'
;MHYAKLKNGHLAAVLDKQIVGLTEAASRLDRPLPATCLHELIAAGAKAQTEAEALAMAALQQKVACVDYDSQLLQSPLGHVKRNIFCIGKNYAAHAAE
;
A
#
# COMPACT_ATOMS: atom_id res chain seq x y z
N MET A 1 7.03 -7.19 -1.03
CA MET A 1 6.42 -6.04 -0.33
C MET A 1 4.91 -6.01 -0.52
N HIS A 2 4.15 -5.63 0.50
CA HIS A 2 2.72 -5.37 0.38
C HIS A 2 2.43 -3.88 0.49
N TYR A 3 1.49 -3.38 -0.33
CA TYR A 3 1.02 -2.00 -0.23
C TYR A 3 -0.31 -1.95 0.52
N ALA A 4 -0.49 -0.93 1.32
CA ALA A 4 -1.69 -0.68 2.09
C ALA A 4 -2.09 0.80 2.00
N LYS A 5 -3.27 1.11 2.52
CA LYS A 5 -3.76 2.48 2.63
C LYS A 5 -3.97 2.79 4.11
N LEU A 6 -3.37 3.87 4.59
CA LEU A 6 -3.57 4.38 5.95
C LEU A 6 -4.93 5.06 6.07
N LYS A 7 -5.53 5.13 7.26
CA LYS A 7 -6.81 5.84 7.50
C LYS A 7 -6.83 7.29 7.03
N ASN A 8 -5.70 7.99 7.04
CA ASN A 8 -5.57 9.36 6.52
C ASN A 8 -5.60 9.46 4.98
N GLY A 9 -5.70 8.33 4.27
CA GLY A 9 -5.79 8.29 2.81
C GLY A 9 -4.49 7.93 2.10
N HIS A 10 -3.35 8.06 2.78
CA HIS A 10 -2.03 7.93 2.17
C HIS A 10 -1.60 6.48 1.94
N LEU A 11 -0.73 6.32 0.95
CA LEU A 11 -0.08 5.06 0.64
C LEU A 11 0.89 4.65 1.75
N ALA A 12 0.84 3.38 2.13
CA ALA A 12 1.80 2.74 3.02
C ALA A 12 2.36 1.47 2.40
N ALA A 13 3.53 1.06 2.89
CA ALA A 13 4.09 -0.27 2.67
C ALA A 13 4.03 -1.07 3.97
N VAL A 14 3.85 -2.38 3.85
CA VAL A 14 3.98 -3.34 4.95
C VAL A 14 5.16 -4.24 4.65
N LEU A 15 6.18 -4.14 5.48
CA LEU A 15 7.40 -4.97 5.47
C LEU A 15 7.90 -5.21 6.89
N ASP A 16 8.48 -6.38 7.16
CA ASP A 16 9.07 -6.75 8.46
C ASP A 16 8.18 -6.47 9.69
N LYS A 17 6.88 -6.77 9.58
CA LYS A 17 5.85 -6.51 10.61
C LYS A 17 5.73 -5.03 11.00
N GLN A 18 6.12 -4.13 10.11
CA GLN A 18 5.95 -2.69 10.26
C GLN A 18 5.09 -2.12 9.14
N ILE A 19 4.37 -1.06 9.47
CA ILE A 19 3.68 -0.20 8.53
C ILE A 19 4.57 1.04 8.32
N VAL A 20 4.90 1.31 7.07
CA VAL A 20 5.70 2.46 6.65
C VAL A 20 4.83 3.42 5.87
N GLY A 21 4.57 4.61 6.41
CA GLY A 21 3.82 5.66 5.71
C GLY A 21 4.67 6.30 4.62
N LEU A 22 4.40 6.04 3.33
CA LEU A 22 5.31 6.44 2.26
C LEU A 22 5.34 7.95 2.01
N THR A 23 4.23 8.65 2.19
CA THR A 23 4.18 10.12 2.12
C THR A 23 5.02 10.78 3.21
N GLU A 24 4.95 10.26 4.43
CA GLU A 24 5.73 10.78 5.56
C GLU A 24 7.22 10.39 5.44
N ALA A 25 7.51 9.17 5.00
CA ALA A 25 8.87 8.71 4.71
C ALA A 25 9.54 9.58 3.63
N ALA A 26 8.83 9.86 2.53
CA ALA A 26 9.32 10.73 1.46
C ALA A 26 9.69 12.13 1.97
N SER A 27 8.82 12.73 2.78
CA SER A 27 9.07 14.04 3.38
C SER A 27 10.26 14.02 4.35
N ARG A 28 10.35 13.02 5.23
CA ARG A 28 11.42 12.92 6.24
C ARG A 28 12.79 12.58 5.64
N LEU A 29 12.81 11.87 4.50
CA LEU A 29 14.03 11.44 3.81
C LEU A 29 14.43 12.37 2.65
N ASP A 30 13.66 13.45 2.41
CA ASP A 30 13.82 14.36 1.28
C ASP A 30 13.93 13.61 -0.07
N ARG A 31 13.00 12.69 -0.28
CA ARG A 31 12.94 11.85 -1.49
C ARG A 31 11.62 12.02 -2.22
N PRO A 32 11.62 11.94 -3.57
CA PRO A 32 10.38 11.96 -4.31
C PRO A 32 9.54 10.72 -4.00
N LEU A 33 8.23 10.91 -3.92
CA LEU A 33 7.26 9.82 -3.88
C LEU A 33 6.55 9.74 -5.24
N PRO A 34 6.70 8.65 -6.01
CA PRO A 34 6.14 8.58 -7.36
C PRO A 34 4.60 8.46 -7.38
N ALA A 35 3.97 8.10 -6.26
CA ALA A 35 2.53 7.94 -6.12
C ALA A 35 2.07 8.11 -4.68
N THR A 36 0.99 8.86 -4.45
CA THR A 36 0.43 9.12 -3.11
C THR A 36 -0.65 8.12 -2.71
N CYS A 37 -1.18 7.35 -3.66
CA CYS A 37 -2.17 6.31 -3.44
C CYS A 37 -1.93 5.08 -4.35
N LEU A 38 -2.60 3.96 -4.04
CA LEU A 38 -2.39 2.70 -4.77
C LEU A 38 -2.79 2.79 -6.25
N HIS A 39 -3.83 3.56 -6.58
CA HIS A 39 -4.26 3.76 -7.97
C HIS A 39 -3.18 4.46 -8.81
N GLU A 40 -2.54 5.48 -8.24
CA GLU A 40 -1.44 6.20 -8.90
C GLU A 40 -0.23 5.27 -9.07
N LEU A 41 0.10 4.47 -8.06
CA LEU A 41 1.22 3.53 -8.13
C LEU A 41 1.02 2.50 -9.25
N ILE A 42 -0.18 1.92 -9.34
CA ILE A 42 -0.54 0.97 -10.41
C ILE A 42 -0.44 1.64 -11.78
N ALA A 43 -0.93 2.88 -11.91
CA ALA A 43 -0.89 3.61 -13.18
C ALA A 43 0.54 4.01 -13.59
N ALA A 44 1.41 4.33 -12.62
CA ALA A 44 2.80 4.72 -12.86
C ALA A 44 3.70 3.53 -13.22
N GLY A 45 3.30 2.30 -12.85
CA GLY A 45 3.93 1.07 -13.30
C GLY A 45 5.20 0.66 -12.53
N ALA A 46 5.94 -0.30 -13.10
CA ALA A 46 6.98 -1.03 -12.39
C ALA A 46 8.11 -0.14 -11.84
N LYS A 47 8.52 0.90 -12.58
CA LYS A 47 9.58 1.83 -12.12
C LYS A 47 9.17 2.55 -10.83
N ALA A 48 7.96 3.08 -10.78
CA ALA A 48 7.42 3.73 -9.59
C ALA A 48 7.29 2.75 -8.41
N GLN A 49 6.98 1.49 -8.69
CA GLN A 49 6.95 0.44 -7.67
C GLN A 49 8.35 0.18 -7.08
N THR A 50 9.39 0.09 -7.91
CA THR A 50 10.78 -0.07 -7.43
C THR A 50 11.23 1.15 -6.61
N GLU A 51 10.88 2.36 -7.03
CA GLU A 51 11.21 3.60 -6.30
C GLU A 51 10.51 3.69 -4.94
N ALA A 52 9.21 3.35 -4.90
CA ALA A 52 8.45 3.25 -3.64
C ALA A 52 9.05 2.17 -2.73
N GLU A 53 9.57 1.09 -3.31
CA GLU A 53 10.21 0.02 -2.55
C GLU A 53 11.54 0.44 -1.93
N ALA A 54 12.39 1.09 -2.70
CA ALA A 54 13.64 1.65 -2.19
C ALA A 54 13.38 2.69 -1.08
N LEU A 55 12.33 3.50 -1.20
CA LEU A 55 11.92 4.44 -0.16
C LEU A 55 11.50 3.72 1.13
N ALA A 56 10.65 2.70 1.02
CA ALA A 56 10.17 1.94 2.17
C ALA A 56 11.32 1.23 2.92
N MET A 57 12.25 0.62 2.18
CA MET A 57 13.44 -0.01 2.77
C MET A 57 14.34 1.01 3.49
N ALA A 58 14.58 2.19 2.88
CA ALA A 58 15.37 3.25 3.49
C ALA A 58 14.69 3.77 4.78
N ALA A 59 13.37 3.93 4.75
CA ALA A 59 12.58 4.36 5.90
C ALA A 59 12.65 3.36 7.05
N LEU A 60 12.54 2.06 6.75
CA LEU A 60 12.69 0.99 7.73
C LEU A 60 14.09 0.98 8.36
N GLN A 61 15.15 1.05 7.54
CA GLN A 61 16.53 1.07 8.01
C GLN A 61 16.80 2.26 8.95
N GLN A 62 16.24 3.43 8.64
CA GLN A 62 16.40 4.65 9.44
C GLN A 62 15.33 4.79 10.54
N LYS A 63 14.40 3.84 10.64
CA LYS A 63 13.27 3.84 11.59
C LYS A 63 12.43 5.13 11.53
N VAL A 64 12.19 5.66 10.32
CA VAL A 64 11.39 6.87 10.10
C VAL A 64 10.03 6.53 9.50
N ALA A 65 8.97 7.19 9.95
CA ALA A 65 7.59 6.95 9.49
C ALA A 65 7.16 5.48 9.58
N CYS A 66 7.75 4.74 10.53
CA CYS A 66 7.51 3.33 10.78
C CYS A 66 6.74 3.16 12.09
N VAL A 67 5.77 2.26 12.10
CA VAL A 67 5.08 1.79 13.30
C VAL A 67 4.94 0.28 13.24
N ASP A 68 4.80 -0.37 14.40
CA ASP A 68 4.47 -1.80 14.42
C ASP A 68 3.15 -2.05 13.68
N TYR A 69 3.05 -3.22 13.07
CA TYR A 69 1.87 -3.59 12.33
C TYR A 69 0.64 -3.62 13.24
N ASP A 70 -0.30 -2.74 12.93
CA ASP A 70 -1.63 -2.71 13.51
C ASP A 70 -2.65 -2.55 12.38
N SER A 71 -3.49 -3.57 12.20
CA SER A 71 -4.53 -3.58 11.16
C SER A 71 -5.55 -2.46 11.37
N GLN A 72 -5.69 -1.92 12.58
CA GLN A 72 -6.58 -0.79 12.87
C GLN A 72 -6.09 0.52 12.25
N LEU A 73 -4.82 0.62 11.84
CA LEU A 73 -4.28 1.80 11.15
C LEU A 73 -4.56 1.77 9.64
N LEU A 74 -4.98 0.62 9.12
CA LEU A 74 -5.20 0.39 7.69
C LEU A 74 -6.68 0.54 7.34
N GLN A 75 -6.94 0.84 6.07
CA GLN A 75 -8.26 0.82 5.45
C GLN A 75 -8.23 0.02 4.15
N SER A 76 -9.39 -0.14 3.49
CA SER A 76 -9.46 -0.76 2.16
C SER A 76 -8.45 -0.10 1.21
N PRO A 77 -7.55 -0.88 0.59
CA PRO A 77 -6.49 -0.34 -0.28
C PRO A 77 -7.05 0.39 -1.51
N LEU A 78 -8.26 0.00 -1.94
CA LEU A 78 -9.01 0.63 -3.02
C LEU A 78 -10.30 1.24 -2.46
N GLY A 79 -10.16 2.29 -1.65
CA GLY A 79 -11.31 2.93 -0.98
C GLY A 79 -12.40 3.47 -1.92
N HIS A 80 -12.03 3.94 -3.12
CA HIS A 80 -12.97 4.26 -4.20
C HIS A 80 -12.46 3.64 -5.49
N VAL A 81 -13.22 2.71 -6.06
CA VAL A 81 -12.87 2.07 -7.34
C VAL A 81 -13.24 3.03 -8.48
N LYS A 82 -12.26 3.42 -9.29
CA LYS A 82 -12.45 4.42 -10.37
C LYS A 82 -13.28 3.93 -11.56
N ARG A 83 -13.39 2.60 -11.74
CA ARG A 83 -14.02 1.99 -12.93
C ARG A 83 -15.03 0.91 -12.52
N ASN A 84 -14.60 -0.35 -12.50
CA ASN A 84 -15.48 -1.51 -12.38
C ASN A 84 -15.12 -2.35 -11.16
N ILE A 85 -16.15 -2.89 -10.49
CA ILE A 85 -16.02 -3.93 -9.48
C ILE A 85 -16.64 -5.20 -10.07
N PHE A 86 -15.85 -6.27 -10.15
CA PHE A 86 -16.33 -7.58 -10.57
C PHE A 86 -16.49 -8.46 -9.33
N CYS A 87 -17.72 -8.87 -9.04
CA CYS A 87 -18.04 -9.78 -7.94
C CYS A 87 -18.26 -11.18 -8.51
N ILE A 88 -17.44 -12.15 -8.10
CA ILE A 88 -17.55 -13.54 -8.56
C ILE A 88 -18.04 -14.40 -7.39
N GLY A 89 -19.28 -14.87 -7.48
CA GLY A 89 -19.88 -15.80 -6.52
C GLY A 89 -19.73 -17.26 -6.96
N LYS A 90 -19.77 -18.21 -6.00
CA LYS A 90 -19.71 -19.67 -6.24
C LYS A 90 -18.56 -20.10 -7.18
N ASN A 91 -17.41 -19.43 -7.13
CA ASN A 91 -16.25 -19.72 -7.97
C ASN A 91 -15.41 -20.93 -7.50
N TYR A 92 -15.98 -21.77 -6.64
CA TYR A 92 -15.34 -22.96 -6.07
C TYR A 92 -16.32 -24.11 -6.13
N ALA A 93 -15.89 -25.27 -6.63
CA ALA A 93 -16.76 -26.42 -6.90
C ALA A 93 -17.56 -26.88 -5.66
N ALA A 94 -16.93 -26.88 -4.48
CA ALA A 94 -17.60 -27.23 -3.22
C ALA A 94 -18.72 -26.23 -2.86
N HIS A 95 -18.45 -24.92 -2.92
CA HIS A 95 -19.44 -23.86 -2.63
C HIS A 95 -20.52 -23.76 -3.72
N ALA A 96 -20.22 -24.16 -4.96
CA ALA A 96 -21.23 -24.24 -6.01
C ALA A 96 -22.30 -25.30 -5.68
N ALA A 97 -21.91 -26.37 -4.99
CA ALA A 97 -22.73 -27.52 -4.63
C ALA A 97 -23.48 -27.40 -3.28
N GLU A 98 -23.19 -26.37 -2.47
CA GLU A 98 -23.98 -25.96 -1.28
C GLU A 98 -25.27 -25.24 -1.67
#